data_AF-A0A7K2ZAK6-F1
#
_entry.id   AF-A0A7K2ZAK6-F1
#
_cell.length_a   1.000
_cell.length_b   1.000
_cell.length_c   1.000
_cell.angle_alpha   90.00
_cell.angle_beta   90.00
_cell.angle_gamma   90.00
#
_symmetry.space_group_name_H-M   'P 1'
#
loop_
_entity.id
_entity.type
_entity.pdbx_description
1 polymer ?
#
loop_
_entity_poly.entity_id
_entity_poly.type
_entity_poly.pdbx_seq_one_letter_code
_entity_poly.pdbx_strand_id
1 'polypeptide(L)' 'MSDNSISITVELHGGPLDGQTTPVTLTDEDPWVGLPNDGCAFPGGSSIYAPDTHGRWVWQDDQPARTP' A
#
# COMPACT_ATOMS: atom_id res chain seq x y z
N MET A 1 14.63 20.50 7.84
CA MET A 1 14.47 19.04 7.62
C MET A 1 13.85 18.92 6.24
N SER A 2 14.56 18.33 5.29
CA SER A 2 14.02 18.13 3.95
C SER A 2 13.08 16.94 4.02
N ASP A 3 11.81 17.16 3.70
CA ASP A 3 10.82 16.10 3.55
C ASP A 3 11.20 15.31 2.29
N ASN A 4 12.02 14.27 2.46
CA ASN A 4 12.64 13.53 1.37
C ASN A 4 11.68 12.47 0.80
N SER A 5 10.40 12.84 0.69
CA SER A 5 9.36 11.96 0.19
C SER A 5 9.31 11.99 -1.33
N ILE A 6 9.26 10.83 -1.96
CA ILE A 6 9.09 10.72 -3.42
C ILE A 6 7.76 10.04 -3.70
N SER A 7 6.90 10.70 -4.47
CA SER A 7 5.68 10.08 -4.98
C SER A 7 5.95 9.37 -6.30
N ILE A 8 5.63 8.08 -6.37
CA ILE A 8 5.71 7.27 -7.58
C ILE A 8 4.37 6.60 -7.85
N THR A 9 4.11 6.29 -9.12
CA THR A 9 2.92 5.51 -9.52
C THR A 9 3.34 4.06 -9.69
N VAL A 10 2.62 3.14 -9.05
CA VAL A 10 2.99 1.71 -9.00
C VAL A 10 1.78 0.84 -9.34
N GLU A 11 2.04 -0.31 -9.97
CA GLU A 11 1.06 -1.37 -10.15
C GLU A 11 1.11 -2.32 -8.95
N LEU A 12 -0.06 -2.68 -8.44
CA LEU A 12 -0.22 -3.57 -7.30
C LEU A 12 -0.38 -5.02 -7.75
N HIS A 13 0.26 -5.93 -7.04
CA HIS A 13 0.28 -7.35 -7.38
C HIS A 13 -0.19 -8.23 -6.21
N GLY A 14 -1.16 -9.09 -6.49
CA GLY A 14 -1.84 -9.95 -5.52
C GLY A 14 -2.82 -9.18 -4.63
N GLY A 15 -3.51 -9.93 -3.78
CA GLY A 15 -4.49 -9.39 -2.86
C GLY A 15 -5.72 -8.78 -3.56
N PRO A 16 -6.54 -8.00 -2.83
CA PRO A 16 -7.81 -7.51 -3.34
C PRO A 16 -7.70 -6.39 -4.41
N LEU A 17 -6.54 -5.73 -4.52
CA LEU A 17 -6.33 -4.61 -5.46
C LEU A 17 -5.38 -5.00 -6.61
N ASP A 18 -5.21 -6.29 -6.88
CA ASP A 18 -4.35 -6.80 -7.96
C ASP A 18 -4.65 -6.14 -9.31
N GLY A 19 -3.58 -5.73 -10.01
CA GLY A 19 -3.63 -5.05 -11.30
C GLY A 19 -4.02 -3.56 -11.25
N GLN A 20 -4.36 -3.01 -10.08
CA GLN A 20 -4.63 -1.58 -9.95
C GLN A 20 -3.33 -0.77 -9.93
N THR A 21 -3.41 0.46 -10.42
CA THR A 21 -2.32 1.43 -10.41
C THR A 21 -2.64 2.55 -9.44
N THR A 22 -1.73 2.89 -8.52
CA THR A 22 -1.96 3.93 -7.51
C THR A 22 -0.69 4.76 -7.24
N PRO A 23 -0.82 6.06 -6.92
CA PRO A 23 0.31 6.82 -6.38
C PRO A 23 0.63 6.38 -4.95
N VAL A 24 1.92 6.15 -4.69
CA VAL A 24 2.48 5.85 -3.36
C VAL A 24 3.57 6.86 -3.03
N THR A 25 3.60 7.29 -1.78
CA THR A 25 4.65 8.17 -1.26
C THR A 25 5.66 7.34 -0.50
N LEU A 26 6.88 7.29 -1.04
CA LEU A 26 8.01 6.64 -0.40
C LEU A 26 8.65 7.59 0.60
N THR A 27 8.93 7.09 1.79
CA THR A 27 9.78 7.75 2.79
C THR A 27 11.05 6.92 2.99
N ASP A 28 12.09 7.53 3.54
CA ASP A 28 13.36 6.84 3.82
C ASP A 28 13.22 5.75 4.93
N GLU A 29 12.11 5.74 5.69
CA GLU A 29 11.96 4.91 6.89
C GLU A 29 11.11 3.65 6.66
N ASP A 30 10.06 3.72 5.83
CA ASP A 30 9.17 2.57 5.59
C ASP A 30 8.43 2.70 4.24
N PRO A 31 8.69 1.79 3.26
CA PRO A 31 8.00 1.80 1.98
C PRO A 31 6.63 1.11 2.01
N TRP A 32 6.07 0.81 3.19
CA TRP A 32 4.78 0.13 3.31
C TRP A 32 3.63 1.13 3.20
N VAL A 33 2.65 0.81 2.36
CA VAL A 33 1.48 1.67 2.14
C VAL A 33 0.20 0.91 2.42
N GLY A 34 -0.63 1.47 3.28
CA GLY A 34 -2.00 1.02 3.50
C GLY A 34 -2.98 1.78 2.61
N LEU A 35 -3.64 1.06 1.72
CA LEU A 35 -4.63 1.61 0.79
C LEU A 35 -6.03 1.29 1.30
N PRO A 36 -6.91 2.30 1.52
CA PRO A 36 -8.28 2.08 1.92
C PRO A 36 -8.99 1.15 0.93
N ASN A 37 -9.63 0.11 1.44
CA ASN A 37 -10.29 -0.90 0.62
C ASN A 37 -11.42 -1.59 1.38
N ASP A 38 -12.65 -1.19 1.07
CA ASP A 38 -13.85 -1.81 1.66
C ASP A 38 -14.05 -3.27 1.23
N GLY A 39 -13.41 -3.70 0.14
CA GLY A 39 -13.43 -5.07 -0.37
C GLY A 39 -12.33 -5.98 0.19
N CYS A 40 -11.52 -5.49 1.13
CA CYS A 40 -10.53 -6.33 1.81
C CYS A 40 -11.20 -7.26 2.83
N ALA A 41 -10.42 -8.09 3.54
CA ALA A 41 -10.95 -8.99 4.57
C ALA A 41 -11.76 -8.27 5.69
N PHE A 42 -11.58 -6.95 5.84
CA PHE A 42 -12.24 -6.14 6.85
C PHE A 42 -13.04 -4.99 6.19
N PRO A 43 -14.38 -4.94 6.32
CA PRO A 43 -15.17 -3.81 5.84
C PRO A 43 -14.67 -2.48 6.45
N GLY A 44 -14.42 -1.46 5.63
CA GLY A 44 -13.83 -0.18 6.06
C GLY A 44 -12.32 -0.23 6.32
N GLY A 45 -11.67 -1.37 6.08
CA GLY A 45 -10.25 -1.59 6.31
C GLY A 45 -9.35 -1.09 5.19
N SER A 46 -8.10 -1.54 5.22
CA SER A 46 -7.08 -1.21 4.23
C SER A 46 -6.30 -2.45 3.84
N SER A 47 -5.85 -2.51 2.58
CA SER A 47 -4.89 -3.52 2.12
C SER A 47 -3.48 -2.92 2.12
N ILE A 48 -2.52 -3.64 2.70
CA ILE A 48 -1.13 -3.23 2.85
C ILE A 48 -0.31 -3.79 1.68
N TYR A 49 0.47 -2.92 1.04
CA TYR A 49 1.41 -3.28 -0.02
C TYR A 49 2.80 -2.75 0.30
N ALA A 50 3.82 -3.52 -0.09
CA ALA A 50 5.22 -3.17 0.03
C ALA A 50 6.00 -3.66 -1.20
N PRO A 51 7.11 -3.01 -1.57
CA PRO A 51 7.97 -3.51 -2.65
C PRO A 51 8.66 -4.83 -2.27
N ASP A 52 8.64 -5.81 -3.18
CA ASP A 52 9.45 -7.03 -3.08
C ASP A 52 10.93 -6.76 -3.41
N THR A 53 11.78 -7.79 -3.38
CA THR A 53 13.21 -7.69 -3.72
C THR A 53 13.48 -7.28 -5.18
N HIS A 54 12.46 -7.31 -6.04
CA HIS A 54 12.52 -6.87 -7.43
C HIS A 54 11.84 -5.50 -7.64
N GLY A 55 11.37 -4.85 -6.57
CA GLY A 55 10.70 -3.55 -6.60
C GLY A 55 9.23 -3.60 -7.01
N ARG A 56 8.61 -4.79 -7.09
CA ARG A 56 7.17 -4.94 -7.38
C ARG A 56 6.36 -4.76 -6.12
N TRP A 57 5.27 -3.99 -6.19
CA TRP A 57 4.42 -3.73 -5.05
C TRP A 57 3.46 -4.90 -4.84
N VAL A 58 3.70 -5.68 -3.79
CA VAL A 58 3.00 -6.93 -3.51
C VAL A 58 2.18 -6.83 -2.24
N TRP A 59 0.99 -7.41 -2.26
CA TRP A 59 0.11 -7.48 -1.09
C TRP A 59 0.80 -8.20 0.07
N GLN A 60 0.75 -7.61 1.26
CA GLN A 60 1.34 -8.14 2.48
C GLN A 60 0.27 -8.63 3.46
N ASP A 61 -0.76 -7.82 3.68
CA ASP A 61 -1.81 -8.11 4.65
C ASP A 61 -3.03 -7.20 4.43
N ASP A 62 -4.15 -7.56 5.02
CA ASP A 62 -5.28 -6.66 5.22
C ASP A 62 -5.33 -6.20 6.68
N GLN A 63 -5.69 -4.94 6.89
CA GLN A 63 -5.77 -4.35 8.21
C GLN A 63 -7.19 -3.85 8.47
N PRO A 64 -7.73 -4.06 9.69
CA PRO A 64 -9.05 -3.54 10.03
C PRO A 64 -9.06 -2.03 9.98
N ALA A 65 -10.26 -1.46 9.81
CA ALA A 65 -10.47 -0.03 9.93
C ALA A 65 -9.85 0.46 11.24
N ARG A 66 -8.98 1.47 11.17
CA ARG A 66 -8.51 2.13 12.39
C ARG A 66 -9.71 2.85 12.99
N THR A 67 -10.33 2.25 14.00
CA THR A 67 -11.38 2.92 14.78
C THR A 67 -10.82 4.20 15.41
N PRO A 68 -11.55 5.32 15.34
CA PRO A 68 -11.14 6.59 15.93
C PRO A 68 -11.04 6.55 17.46
#